data_AF-A0AAD0W732-F1
#
_entry.id   AF-A0AAD0W732-F1
#
_cell.length_a   1.000
_cell.length_b   1.000
_cell.length_c   1.000
_cell.angle_alpha   90.00
_cell.angle_beta   90.00
_cell.angle_gamma   90.00
#
_symmetry.space_group_name_H-M   'P 1'
#
loop_
_entity.id
_entity.type
_entity.pdbx_description
1 polymer ?
#
loop_
_entity_poly.entity_id
_entity_poly.type
_entity_poly.pdbx_seq_one_letter_code
_entity_poly.pdbx_strand_id
1 'polypeptide(L)'
;MKAEVKLMNFTLLSLAISASLLTLSGCSTSNTNISPPFRMPTSAPSEKPNQPFYVEFEKFTLANGLEVIFHIDRSAPVVAVTLAAHVGSAREKVGKTGFAHLFEHLLFLESEN
;
A
#
# COMPACT_ATOMS: atom_id res chain seq x y z
N MET A 1 24.69 25.54 -40.47
CA MET A 1 23.41 26.26 -40.37
C MET A 1 22.28 25.25 -40.22
N LYS A 2 21.64 25.20 -39.03
CA LYS A 2 20.30 24.63 -38.75
C LYS A 2 20.08 24.67 -37.23
N ALA A 3 20.02 25.88 -36.69
CA ALA A 3 19.17 26.19 -35.55
C ALA A 3 17.81 26.67 -36.14
N GLU A 4 16.76 26.83 -35.33
CA GLU A 4 15.41 27.30 -35.73
C GLU A 4 14.33 26.22 -36.00
N VAL A 5 14.24 25.14 -35.21
CA VAL A 5 12.96 24.40 -35.05
C VAL A 5 12.83 23.83 -33.64
N LYS A 6 12.79 24.69 -32.60
CA LYS A 6 12.49 24.20 -31.23
C LYS A 6 11.67 25.15 -30.34
N LEU A 7 11.09 26.22 -30.87
CA LEU A 7 10.38 27.20 -30.02
C LEU A 7 8.89 27.40 -30.33
N MET A 8 8.29 26.64 -31.26
CA MET A 8 6.93 26.89 -31.74
C MET A 8 5.90 25.80 -31.39
N ASN A 9 6.18 24.92 -30.41
CA ASN A 9 5.24 23.89 -29.94
C ASN A 9 4.92 23.96 -28.44
N PHE A 10 5.42 24.97 -27.72
CA PHE A 10 5.22 25.08 -26.26
C PHE A 10 4.23 26.18 -25.85
N THR A 11 3.87 27.10 -26.75
CA THR A 11 2.96 28.22 -26.49
C THR A 11 1.50 27.95 -26.86
N LEU A 12 1.21 26.84 -27.54
CA LEU A 12 -0.17 26.47 -27.94
C LEU A 12 -0.87 25.54 -26.93
N LEU A 13 -0.17 25.04 -25.91
CA LEU A 13 -0.75 24.12 -24.91
C LEU A 13 -1.31 24.85 -23.67
N SER A 14 -1.04 26.14 -23.49
CA SER A 14 -1.47 26.90 -22.31
C SER A 14 -2.83 27.60 -22.44
N LEU A 15 -3.56 27.40 -23.55
CA LEU A 15 -4.84 28.09 -23.82
C LEU A 15 -6.09 27.18 -23.70
N ALA A 16 -5.97 26.01 -23.07
CA ALA A 16 -7.07 25.04 -22.93
C ALA A 16 -7.60 24.86 -21.49
N ILE A 17 -7.11 25.62 -20.51
CA ILE A 17 -7.46 25.41 -19.07
C ILE A 17 -8.49 26.42 -18.53
N SER A 18 -8.93 27.43 -19.30
CA SER A 18 -9.76 28.52 -18.73
C SER A 18 -11.28 28.44 -18.96
N ALA A 19 -11.84 27.34 -19.47
CA ALA A 19 -13.28 27.28 -19.78
C ALA A 19 -14.02 26.12 -19.10
N SER A 20 -14.08 26.13 -17.77
CA SER A 20 -15.12 25.41 -17.00
C SER A 20 -15.39 26.13 -15.69
N LEU A 21 -16.00 27.30 -15.82
CA LEU A 21 -16.71 27.98 -14.75
C LEU A 21 -18.15 28.20 -15.24
N LEU A 22 -19.13 28.04 -14.34
CA LEU A 22 -20.59 28.05 -14.54
C LEU A 22 -21.13 26.70 -15.09
N THR A 23 -21.94 25.91 -14.38
CA THR A 23 -23.17 26.28 -13.65
C THR A 23 -23.50 25.24 -12.56
N LEU A 24 -23.74 25.68 -11.32
CA LEU A 24 -24.36 24.86 -10.27
C LEU A 24 -25.70 25.51 -9.91
N SER A 25 -26.77 25.07 -10.56
CA SER A 25 -28.16 25.41 -10.23
C SER A 25 -28.97 24.14 -10.08
N GLY A 26 -29.53 23.92 -8.89
CA GLY A 26 -30.51 22.86 -8.66
C GLY A 26 -30.60 22.37 -7.21
N CYS A 27 -31.00 23.23 -6.27
CA CYS A 27 -31.59 22.76 -5.01
C CYS A 27 -33.06 22.45 -5.24
N SER A 28 -33.44 21.17 -5.23
CA SER A 28 -34.84 20.75 -5.12
C SER A 28 -35.14 20.41 -3.67
N THR A 29 -35.99 21.21 -3.05
CA THR A 29 -36.56 21.00 -1.72
C THR A 29 -37.64 19.93 -1.81
N SER A 30 -37.39 18.72 -1.30
CA SER A 30 -38.44 17.74 -1.03
C SER A 30 -38.53 17.46 0.47
N ASN A 31 -39.69 17.85 0.98
CA ASN A 31 -40.17 17.75 2.34
C ASN A 31 -40.13 16.29 2.83
N THR A 32 -39.31 15.98 3.84
CA THR A 32 -39.38 14.70 4.55
C THR A 32 -39.51 14.92 6.05
N ASN A 33 -40.66 14.45 6.54
CA ASN A 33 -41.07 14.20 7.92
C ASN A 33 -39.97 14.25 9.00
N ILE A 34 -40.12 15.19 9.93
CA ILE A 34 -39.31 15.32 11.14
C ILE A 34 -39.57 14.10 12.05
N SER A 35 -38.58 13.23 12.17
CA SER A 35 -38.44 12.30 13.29
C SER A 35 -37.74 13.02 14.45
N PRO A 36 -38.00 12.70 15.73
CA PRO A 36 -37.25 13.30 16.82
C PRO A 36 -35.75 12.99 16.68
N PRO A 37 -34.84 13.91 17.08
CA PRO A 37 -33.41 13.68 16.92
C PRO A 37 -32.99 12.48 17.80
N PHE A 38 -32.48 11.44 17.15
CA PHE A 38 -31.81 10.34 17.83
C PHE A 38 -30.57 10.91 18.53
N ARG A 39 -30.65 11.11 19.85
CA ARG A 39 -29.49 11.49 20.65
C ARG A 39 -28.58 10.27 20.74
N MET A 40 -27.50 10.28 19.96
CA MET A 40 -26.43 9.29 20.13
C MET A 40 -25.92 9.37 21.58
N PRO A 41 -25.70 8.24 22.26
CA PRO A 41 -24.95 8.26 23.49
C PRO A 41 -23.56 8.80 23.17
N THR A 42 -23.23 9.99 23.66
CA THR A 42 -21.84 10.46 23.70
C THR A 42 -21.10 9.58 24.70
N SER A 43 -20.63 8.42 24.25
CA SER A 43 -19.57 7.71 24.96
C SER A 43 -18.33 8.57 24.86
N ALA A 44 -17.97 9.25 25.95
CA ALA A 44 -16.72 9.96 26.06
C ALA A 44 -15.57 9.03 25.61
N PRO A 45 -14.57 9.51 24.85
CA PRO A 45 -13.42 8.69 24.52
C PRO A 45 -12.75 8.25 25.82
N SER A 46 -12.80 6.96 26.11
CA SER A 46 -11.94 6.36 27.12
C SER A 46 -10.54 6.34 26.53
N GLU A 47 -9.79 7.41 26.76
CA GLU A 47 -8.41 7.54 26.38
C GLU A 47 -7.59 6.60 27.28
N LYS A 48 -7.52 5.32 26.90
CA LYS A 48 -6.59 4.38 27.54
C LYS A 48 -5.18 4.91 27.32
N PRO A 49 -4.32 4.93 28.37
CA PRO A 49 -2.95 5.40 28.23
C PRO A 49 -2.25 4.66 27.09
N ASN A 50 -1.49 5.38 26.28
CA ASN A 50 -0.68 4.84 25.19
C ASN A 50 0.45 3.98 25.79
N GLN A 51 0.12 2.73 26.14
CA GLN A 51 1.08 1.76 26.63
C GLN A 51 1.89 1.25 25.44
N PRO A 52 3.22 1.32 25.49
CA PRO A 52 4.04 0.86 24.38
C PRO A 52 3.85 -0.65 24.18
N PHE A 53 3.53 -1.02 22.94
CA PHE A 53 3.35 -2.42 22.54
C PHE A 53 4.72 -3.02 22.21
N TYR A 54 5.09 -4.09 22.93
CA TYR A 54 6.32 -4.84 22.71
C TYR A 54 5.98 -6.31 22.43
N VAL A 55 6.68 -6.90 21.46
CA VAL A 55 6.61 -8.33 21.15
C VAL A 55 7.97 -8.93 21.47
N GLU A 56 8.00 -9.94 22.33
CA GLU A 56 9.23 -10.65 22.68
C GLU A 56 9.62 -11.62 21.57
N PHE A 57 10.88 -11.62 21.13
CA PHE A 57 11.40 -12.56 20.14
C PHE A 57 12.89 -12.80 20.36
N GLU A 58 13.37 -13.94 19.88
CA GLU A 58 14.79 -14.26 19.80
C GLU A 58 15.30 -14.01 18.38
N LYS A 59 16.52 -13.47 18.26
CA LYS A 59 17.19 -13.26 16.98
C LYS A 59 18.55 -13.94 17.02
N PHE A 60 18.82 -14.77 16.02
CA PHE A 60 20.10 -15.44 15.85
C PHE A 60 20.44 -15.67 14.38
N THR A 61 21.68 -16.02 14.10
CA THR A 61 22.18 -16.29 12.74
C THR A 61 22.73 -17.70 12.68
N LEU A 62 22.31 -18.46 11.66
CA LEU A 62 22.78 -19.82 11.42
C LEU A 62 24.19 -19.81 10.82
N ALA A 63 24.86 -20.97 10.83
CA ALA A 63 26.21 -21.13 10.27
C ALA A 63 26.31 -20.80 8.77
N ASN A 64 25.20 -20.94 8.02
CA ASN A 64 25.11 -20.57 6.60
C ASN A 64 24.81 -19.08 6.36
N GLY A 65 24.69 -18.27 7.43
CA GLY A 65 24.41 -16.84 7.36
C GLY A 65 22.92 -16.47 7.33
N LEU A 66 21.99 -17.43 7.41
CA LEU A 66 20.55 -17.11 7.48
C LEU A 66 20.22 -16.45 8.82
N GLU A 67 19.60 -15.27 8.78
CA GLU A 67 19.02 -14.62 9.94
C GLU A 67 17.66 -15.24 10.28
N VAL A 68 17.48 -15.58 11.56
CA VAL A 68 16.25 -16.15 12.08
C VAL A 68 15.71 -15.24 13.17
N ILE A 69 14.43 -14.92 13.04
CA ILE A 69 13.62 -14.28 14.08
C ILE A 69 12.62 -15.32 14.56
N PHE A 70 12.65 -15.65 15.84
CA PHE A 70 11.83 -16.68 16.45
C PHE A 70 10.97 -16.11 17.57
N HIS A 71 9.66 -16.32 17.45
CA HIS A 71 8.67 -15.87 18.42
C HIS A 71 7.75 -17.04 18.76
N ILE A 72 7.45 -17.20 20.06
CA ILE A 72 6.50 -18.20 20.54
C ILE A 72 5.25 -17.48 21.05
N ASP A 73 4.12 -17.75 20.40
CA ASP A 73 2.79 -17.46 20.91
C ASP A 73 2.06 -18.77 21.21
N ARG A 74 1.46 -18.88 22.39
CA ARG A 74 0.69 -20.06 22.84
C ARG A 74 -0.83 -19.82 22.83
N SER A 75 -1.28 -18.71 22.24
CA SER A 75 -2.70 -18.36 22.15
C SER A 75 -3.50 -19.27 21.22
N ALA A 76 -2.85 -19.91 20.23
CA ALA A 76 -3.49 -20.81 19.27
C ALA A 76 -2.56 -21.99 18.86
N PRO A 77 -3.10 -23.16 18.50
CA PRO A 77 -2.32 -24.32 18.05
C PRO A 77 -1.94 -24.22 16.56
N VAL A 78 -1.28 -23.13 16.17
CA VAL A 78 -0.88 -22.85 14.79
C VAL A 78 0.59 -22.47 14.76
N VAL A 79 1.31 -22.95 13.73
CA VAL A 79 2.69 -22.54 13.44
C VAL A 79 2.69 -21.79 12.11
N ALA A 80 3.29 -20.60 12.12
CA ALA A 80 3.52 -19.81 10.92
C ALA A 80 5.03 -19.73 10.65
N VAL A 81 5.43 -19.92 9.41
CA VAL A 81 6.82 -19.78 8.95
C VAL A 81 6.82 -18.82 7.77
N THR A 82 7.78 -17.91 7.75
CA THR A 82 7.97 -16.98 6.63
C THR A 82 9.43 -17.00 6.23
N LEU A 83 9.69 -17.21 4.95
CA LEU A 83 11.01 -17.09 4.35
C LEU A 83 11.04 -15.85 3.48
N ALA A 84 11.99 -14.96 3.72
CA ALA A 84 12.17 -13.75 2.93
C ALA A 84 13.55 -13.78 2.29
N ALA A 85 13.61 -13.56 0.97
CA ALA A 85 14.85 -13.38 0.25
C ALA A 85 15.08 -11.89 0.01
N HIS A 86 16.30 -11.40 0.25
CA HIS A 86 16.66 -10.00 0.04
C HIS A 86 16.97 -9.69 -1.45
N VAL A 87 16.02 -10.04 -2.33
CA VAL A 87 16.03 -9.85 -3.78
C VAL A 87 14.61 -9.61 -4.28
N GLY A 88 14.45 -9.10 -5.51
CA GLY A 88 13.13 -8.86 -6.10
C GLY A 88 13.23 -8.25 -7.50
N SER A 89 12.10 -7.81 -8.05
CA SER A 89 12.00 -7.24 -9.40
C SER A 89 12.91 -6.02 -9.63
N ALA A 90 13.23 -5.27 -8.56
CA ALA A 90 14.17 -4.16 -8.59
C ALA A 90 15.59 -4.53 -9.10
N ARG A 91 15.95 -5.82 -9.09
CA ARG A 91 17.26 -6.33 -9.54
C ARG A 91 17.19 -7.01 -10.91
N GLU A 92 16.09 -6.86 -11.65
CA GLU A 92 15.92 -7.44 -12.98
C GLU A 92 16.75 -6.72 -14.04
N LYS A 93 17.11 -7.44 -15.11
CA LYS A 93 17.80 -6.86 -16.27
C LYS A 93 16.78 -6.25 -17.21
N VAL A 94 17.12 -5.12 -17.84
CA VAL A 94 16.31 -4.51 -18.88
C VAL A 94 16.05 -5.53 -20.00
N GLY A 95 14.79 -5.67 -20.40
CA GLY A 95 14.36 -6.68 -21.38
C GLY A 95 14.20 -8.10 -20.84
N LYS A 96 14.40 -8.32 -19.53
CA LYS A 96 14.18 -9.60 -18.84
C LYS A 96 13.38 -9.35 -17.55
N THR A 97 12.11 -9.00 -17.71
CA THR A 97 11.22 -8.64 -16.61
C THR A 97 10.33 -9.80 -16.16
N GLY A 98 9.95 -9.82 -14.89
CA GLY A 98 9.04 -10.83 -14.32
C GLY A 98 9.71 -12.12 -13.86
N PHE A 99 11.04 -12.22 -13.92
CA PHE A 99 11.78 -13.39 -13.47
C PHE A 99 11.71 -13.56 -11.95
N ALA A 100 11.76 -12.48 -11.18
CA ALA A 100 11.67 -12.58 -9.72
C ALA A 100 10.32 -13.23 -9.31
N HIS A 101 9.23 -12.77 -9.91
CA HIS A 101 7.89 -13.30 -9.67
C HIS A 101 7.71 -14.71 -10.26
N LEU A 102 8.27 -14.99 -11.44
CA LEU A 102 8.25 -16.34 -12.00
C LEU A 102 8.95 -17.33 -11.06
N PHE A 103 10.15 -17.01 -10.54
CA PHE A 103 10.85 -17.88 -9.62
C PHE A 103 10.11 -18.07 -8.28
N GLU A 104 9.41 -17.04 -7.79
CA GLU A 104 8.51 -17.17 -6.64
C GLU A 104 7.41 -18.20 -6.91
N HIS A 105 6.78 -18.20 -8.08
CA HIS A 105 5.79 -19.22 -8.44
C HIS A 105 6.42 -20.63 -8.53
N LEU A 106 7.62 -20.74 -9.11
CA LEU A 106 8.29 -22.02 -9.28
C LEU A 106 8.73 -22.63 -7.94
N LEU A 107 8.99 -21.82 -6.90
CA LEU A 107 9.34 -22.28 -5.56
C LEU A 107 8.27 -23.19 -4.93
N PHE A 108 7.02 -23.15 -5.41
CA PHE A 108 5.90 -23.93 -4.87
C PHE A 108 5.52 -25.14 -5.72
N LEU A 109 6.27 -25.45 -6.79
CA LEU A 109 5.94 -26.58 -7.66
C LEU A 109 6.50 -27.90 -7.11
N GLU A 110 7.82 -28.04 -7.07
CA GLU A 110 8.48 -29.28 -6.67
C GLU A 110 9.89 -28.97 -6.13
N SER A 111 10.30 -29.74 -5.12
CA SER A 111 11.68 -29.83 -4.65
C SER A 111 12.27 -31.17 -5.02
N GLU A 112 13.60 -31.27 -4.99
CA GLU A 112 14.30 -32.55 -5.20
C GLU A 112 13.95 -33.60 -4.12
N ASN A 113 13.53 -33.14 -2.95
CA ASN A 113 13.07 -33.95 -1.82
C ASN A 113 11.54 -33.99 -1.76
#